data_AF-A0A5X7KAC5-F1
#
_entry.id   AF-A0A5X7KAC5-F1
#
_cell.length_a   1.000
_cell.length_b   1.000
_cell.length_c   1.000
_cell.angle_alpha   90.00
_cell.angle_beta   90.00
_cell.angle_gamma   90.00
#
_symmetry.space_group_name_H-M   'P 1'
#
loop_
_entity.id
_entity.type
_entity.pdbx_description
1 polymer ?
#
loop_
_entity_poly.entity_id
_entity_poly.type
_entity_poly.pdbx_seq_one_letter_code
_entity_poly.pdbx_strand_id
1 'polypeptide(L)'
;MSGNGSLIKKGQGDITLDGINSYQGITRIDQGNLRINSDQSLGGGNKNNSDLIMNGGGLKIFGSFASDRDVYFNADGEISVDKEISSSWNKIHSGDYKFTKSGEGELTVRNGGDASEINLMNGALTLINLNMNSGKQDALLNVNNGMLNIIGGDVSAKNDLIHITGDSTINLENVSIKSSGNGIRLSDSVQSTLSLRNQHADMPILVEGKNSILNINAGDNTTLASNMHKSDESTINLNLMNNSSNWMISQRTDVDNVRNSGNIIFSSLNKGEYNSLNIKGDYNGGNGTITLNTVLNKGGDKDQQLSDKVLINGNVTGETVLKVVPQGNGDNTASTPGNIFSSRDGISLVQVGGDAADNAFKLDREYISTGTKSPYQYRLFTYRGDQVDQQSNFLGDKPVNVDFRLQTAYLDSSGNVVPGVDPDYNNSNNENGNGTGN
;
A
#
# COMPACT_ATOMS: atom_id res chain seq x y z
N MET A 1 -16.67 48.61 1.70
CA MET A 1 -18.03 48.47 2.27
C MET A 1 -17.94 48.39 3.79
N SER A 2 -18.92 48.89 4.56
CA SER A 2 -18.90 48.93 6.03
C SER A 2 -20.30 48.74 6.64
N GLY A 3 -20.38 48.51 7.96
CA GLY A 3 -21.63 48.40 8.72
C GLY A 3 -21.81 47.06 9.44
N ASN A 4 -22.94 46.85 10.11
CA ASN A 4 -23.19 45.62 10.89
C ASN A 4 -23.83 44.47 10.08
N GLY A 5 -24.13 44.70 8.80
CA GLY A 5 -24.84 43.75 7.94
C GLY A 5 -23.95 42.69 7.30
N SER A 6 -24.61 41.73 6.65
CA SER A 6 -23.99 40.66 5.86
C SER A 6 -23.89 41.04 4.38
N LEU A 7 -22.91 40.47 3.68
CA LEU A 7 -22.83 40.53 2.21
C LEU A 7 -23.47 39.27 1.61
N ILE A 8 -24.39 39.44 0.67
CA ILE A 8 -24.99 38.31 -0.06
C ILE A 8 -24.74 38.48 -1.57
N LYS A 9 -23.92 37.61 -2.15
CA LYS A 9 -23.69 37.51 -3.59
C LYS A 9 -24.83 36.72 -4.23
N LYS A 10 -25.62 37.40 -5.06
CA LYS A 10 -26.70 36.83 -5.88
C LYS A 10 -26.41 36.97 -7.36
N GLY A 11 -27.22 36.30 -8.18
CA GLY A 11 -27.14 36.34 -9.64
C GLY A 11 -25.98 35.55 -10.21
N GLN A 12 -26.11 35.16 -11.47
CA GLN A 12 -25.04 34.50 -12.22
C GLN A 12 -23.89 35.47 -12.52
N GLY A 13 -22.69 34.95 -12.75
CA GLY A 13 -21.49 35.74 -13.03
C GLY A 13 -20.63 36.10 -11.82
N ASP A 14 -19.49 36.73 -12.11
CA ASP A 14 -18.43 37.03 -11.15
C ASP A 14 -18.60 38.44 -10.56
N ILE A 15 -18.41 38.59 -9.25
CA ILE A 15 -18.19 39.88 -8.58
C ILE A 15 -16.82 39.85 -7.92
N THR A 16 -16.01 40.88 -8.15
CA THR A 16 -14.69 41.03 -7.54
C THR A 16 -14.75 41.94 -6.32
N LEU A 17 -14.18 41.48 -5.21
CA LEU A 17 -13.87 42.28 -4.03
C LEU A 17 -12.36 42.25 -3.80
N ASP A 18 -11.70 43.33 -4.20
CA ASP A 18 -10.25 43.51 -4.17
C ASP A 18 -9.78 44.56 -3.14
N GLY A 19 -10.71 45.32 -2.58
CA GLY A 19 -10.48 46.30 -1.52
C GLY A 19 -10.84 45.83 -0.12
N ILE A 20 -10.43 46.60 0.88
CA ILE A 20 -10.70 46.33 2.30
C ILE A 20 -12.19 46.60 2.61
N ASN A 21 -12.86 45.61 3.21
CA ASN A 21 -14.23 45.72 3.67
C ASN A 21 -14.31 45.57 5.20
N SER A 22 -15.21 46.31 5.84
CA SER A 22 -15.38 46.35 7.30
C SER A 22 -16.81 46.05 7.77
N TYR A 23 -17.63 45.42 6.91
CA TYR A 23 -18.91 44.91 7.35
C TYR A 23 -18.74 43.78 8.37
N GLN A 24 -19.64 43.65 9.35
CA GLN A 24 -19.48 42.75 10.51
C GLN A 24 -20.30 41.46 10.44
N GLY A 25 -21.18 41.31 9.44
CA GLY A 25 -21.92 40.07 9.22
C GLY A 25 -21.19 39.09 8.31
N ILE A 26 -21.84 37.94 8.06
CA ILE A 26 -21.33 36.88 7.19
C ILE A 26 -21.18 37.33 5.73
N THR A 27 -20.40 36.57 4.96
CA THR A 27 -20.48 36.58 3.50
C THR A 27 -21.21 35.33 3.03
N ARG A 28 -22.26 35.47 2.21
CA ARG A 28 -22.98 34.34 1.61
C ARG A 28 -22.96 34.41 0.09
N ILE A 29 -22.67 33.31 -0.58
CA ILE A 29 -22.65 33.20 -2.03
C ILE A 29 -23.80 32.28 -2.48
N ASP A 30 -24.91 32.88 -2.92
CA ASP A 30 -26.10 32.16 -3.36
C ASP A 30 -25.95 31.67 -4.82
N GLN A 31 -25.31 32.46 -5.70
CA GLN A 31 -25.15 32.15 -7.13
C GLN A 31 -23.92 32.85 -7.75
N GLY A 32 -23.42 32.31 -8.86
CA GLY A 32 -22.25 32.83 -9.57
C GLY A 32 -20.97 32.72 -8.72
N ASN A 33 -19.99 33.59 -8.96
CA ASN A 33 -18.73 33.55 -8.20
C ASN A 33 -18.42 34.86 -7.48
N LEU A 34 -17.81 34.75 -6.30
CA LEU A 34 -17.14 35.86 -5.63
C LEU A 34 -15.63 35.73 -5.83
N ARG A 35 -14.98 36.76 -6.38
CA ARG A 35 -13.52 36.81 -6.57
C ARG A 35 -12.89 37.65 -5.45
N ILE A 36 -11.89 37.13 -4.76
CA ILE A 36 -11.19 37.83 -3.67
C ILE A 36 -9.66 37.69 -3.76
N ASN A 37 -8.93 38.70 -3.28
CA ASN A 37 -7.46 38.71 -3.19
C ASN A 37 -6.92 38.72 -1.75
N SER A 38 -7.79 38.88 -0.75
CA SER A 38 -7.41 38.96 0.65
C SER A 38 -8.56 38.55 1.57
N ASP A 39 -8.23 38.16 2.80
CA ASP A 39 -9.23 37.90 3.84
C ASP A 39 -10.09 39.16 4.16
N GLN A 40 -9.49 40.34 4.07
CA GLN A 40 -10.13 41.63 4.32
C GLN A 40 -11.21 41.99 3.29
N SER A 41 -11.18 41.34 2.12
CA SER A 41 -12.27 41.44 1.13
C SER A 41 -13.60 40.92 1.69
N LEU A 42 -13.56 40.02 2.69
CA LEU A 42 -14.73 39.38 3.31
C LEU A 42 -15.22 40.07 4.59
N GLY A 43 -14.85 41.33 4.82
CA GLY A 43 -15.35 42.11 5.95
C GLY A 43 -14.47 42.06 7.20
N GLY A 44 -14.95 42.68 8.28
CA GLY A 44 -14.28 42.68 9.58
C GLY A 44 -14.41 41.32 10.24
N GLY A 45 -13.30 40.56 10.28
CA GLY A 45 -13.22 39.16 10.72
C GLY A 45 -13.45 38.92 12.21
N ASN A 46 -14.51 39.47 12.81
CA ASN A 46 -14.94 39.06 14.14
C ASN A 46 -15.39 37.58 14.06
N LYS A 47 -14.56 36.68 14.61
CA LYS A 47 -14.66 35.21 14.53
C LYS A 47 -16.04 34.63 14.86
N ASN A 48 -16.91 35.38 15.53
CA ASN A 48 -18.23 34.90 15.93
C ASN A 48 -19.35 35.19 14.91
N ASN A 49 -19.10 35.96 13.83
CA ASN A 49 -20.18 36.37 12.92
C ASN A 49 -19.75 36.67 11.47
N SER A 50 -18.54 36.25 11.07
CA SER A 50 -17.95 36.61 9.76
C SER A 50 -17.65 35.42 8.85
N ASP A 51 -18.24 34.25 9.11
CA ASP A 51 -17.99 33.04 8.32
C ASP A 51 -18.42 33.19 6.86
N LEU A 52 -17.83 32.37 5.99
CA LEU A 52 -18.19 32.27 4.58
C LEU A 52 -19.22 31.15 4.39
N ILE A 53 -20.34 31.46 3.76
CA ILE A 53 -21.38 30.49 3.45
C ILE A 53 -21.50 30.31 1.93
N MET A 54 -21.19 29.12 1.46
CA MET A 54 -21.35 28.64 0.09
C MET A 54 -22.76 28.05 -0.05
N ASN A 55 -23.68 28.77 -0.71
CA ASN A 55 -25.10 28.38 -0.83
C ASN A 55 -25.48 28.13 -2.30
N GLY A 56 -24.56 27.52 -3.06
CA GLY A 56 -24.70 27.17 -4.48
C GLY A 56 -23.81 27.98 -5.44
N GLY A 57 -23.14 29.02 -4.97
CA GLY A 57 -22.13 29.75 -5.74
C GLY A 57 -20.68 29.33 -5.42
N GLY A 58 -19.73 29.86 -6.20
CA GLY A 58 -18.30 29.57 -6.09
C GLY A 58 -17.47 30.73 -5.50
N LEU A 59 -16.29 30.39 -4.98
CA LEU A 59 -15.27 31.34 -4.54
C LEU A 59 -14.05 31.22 -5.46
N LYS A 60 -13.53 32.36 -5.93
CA LYS A 60 -12.30 32.42 -6.73
C LYS A 60 -11.27 33.28 -6.00
N ILE A 61 -10.09 32.72 -5.77
CA ILE A 61 -9.03 33.35 -4.98
C ILE A 61 -7.86 33.69 -5.91
N PHE A 62 -7.54 34.97 -6.01
CA PHE A 62 -6.49 35.50 -6.90
C PHE A 62 -5.38 36.28 -6.16
N GLY A 63 -5.36 36.20 -4.84
CA GLY A 63 -4.29 36.74 -3.99
C GLY A 63 -4.10 35.86 -2.75
N SER A 64 -2.87 35.73 -2.27
CA SER A 64 -2.54 34.80 -1.19
C SER A 64 -2.88 35.37 0.19
N PHE A 65 -3.51 34.57 1.05
CA PHE A 65 -3.88 34.99 2.40
C PHE A 65 -4.13 33.81 3.36
N ALA A 66 -4.20 34.12 4.65
CA ALA A 66 -4.73 33.23 5.67
C ALA A 66 -6.01 33.82 6.25
N SER A 67 -7.03 32.98 6.41
CA SER A 67 -8.30 33.30 7.04
C SER A 67 -8.51 32.45 8.28
N ASP A 68 -9.00 33.08 9.34
CA ASP A 68 -9.51 32.40 10.53
C ASP A 68 -11.00 32.04 10.43
N ARG A 69 -11.63 32.33 9.29
CA ARG A 69 -13.03 32.00 9.05
C ARG A 69 -13.20 30.51 8.76
N ASP A 70 -14.35 30.01 9.17
CA ASP A 70 -14.86 28.74 8.67
C ASP A 70 -15.60 28.96 7.36
N VAL A 71 -15.65 27.92 6.53
CA VAL A 71 -16.41 27.89 5.28
C VAL A 71 -17.49 26.83 5.40
N TYR A 72 -18.75 27.24 5.29
CA TYR A 72 -19.91 26.34 5.35
C TYR A 72 -20.48 26.13 3.96
N PHE A 73 -20.75 24.88 3.60
CA PHE A 73 -21.49 24.54 2.39
C PHE A 73 -22.93 24.16 2.74
N ASN A 74 -23.89 24.86 2.14
CA ASN A 74 -25.32 24.56 2.17
C ASN A 74 -25.82 24.01 0.82
N ALA A 75 -24.92 23.85 -0.13
CA ALA A 75 -25.08 23.21 -1.43
C ALA A 75 -23.68 22.84 -1.94
N ASP A 76 -23.60 22.00 -2.98
CA ASP A 76 -22.34 21.77 -3.68
C ASP A 76 -21.68 23.10 -4.08
N GLY A 77 -20.37 23.19 -3.92
CA GLY A 77 -19.65 24.43 -4.17
C GLY A 77 -18.19 24.22 -4.56
N GLU A 78 -17.62 25.27 -5.14
CA GLU A 78 -16.26 25.28 -5.66
C GLU A 78 -15.45 26.42 -5.03
N ILE A 79 -14.23 26.09 -4.59
CA ILE A 79 -13.18 27.06 -4.27
C ILE A 79 -12.07 26.89 -5.31
N SER A 80 -11.90 27.90 -6.16
CA SER A 80 -10.83 27.96 -7.15
C SER A 80 -9.70 28.85 -6.64
N VAL A 81 -8.46 28.39 -6.77
CA VAL A 81 -7.27 29.17 -6.39
C VAL A 81 -6.39 29.33 -7.63
N ASP A 82 -6.11 30.58 -8.01
CA ASP A 82 -5.30 30.89 -9.18
C ASP A 82 -3.86 30.36 -9.02
N LYS A 83 -3.16 30.15 -10.13
CA LYS A 83 -1.77 29.65 -10.13
C LYS A 83 -0.87 30.53 -9.25
N GLU A 84 0.06 29.89 -8.54
CA GLU A 84 1.03 30.54 -7.62
C GLU A 84 0.39 31.23 -6.41
N ILE A 85 -0.93 31.15 -6.25
CA ILE A 85 -1.65 31.66 -5.09
C ILE A 85 -1.85 30.53 -4.07
N SER A 86 -1.73 30.89 -2.80
CA SER A 86 -2.05 30.01 -1.68
C SER A 86 -3.06 30.66 -0.74
N SER A 87 -4.06 29.89 -0.33
CA SER A 87 -5.01 30.34 0.69
C SER A 87 -5.12 29.31 1.80
N SER A 88 -5.22 29.78 3.05
CA SER A 88 -5.53 28.91 4.18
C SER A 88 -6.81 29.34 4.87
N TRP A 89 -7.63 28.36 5.24
CA TRP A 89 -8.89 28.53 5.93
C TRP A 89 -8.87 27.75 7.24
N ASN A 90 -9.70 28.16 8.19
CA ASN A 90 -9.73 27.52 9.48
C ASN A 90 -10.32 26.10 9.38
N LYS A 91 -11.59 26.01 8.99
CA LYS A 91 -12.31 24.74 8.84
C LYS A 91 -13.27 24.80 7.65
N ILE A 92 -13.51 23.67 6.99
CA ILE A 92 -14.58 23.51 6.00
C ILE A 92 -15.67 22.62 6.58
N HIS A 93 -16.92 23.06 6.54
CA HIS A 93 -18.07 22.25 6.93
C HIS A 93 -18.92 21.98 5.70
N SER A 94 -18.81 20.78 5.12
CA SER A 94 -19.55 20.45 3.90
C SER A 94 -20.82 19.67 4.17
N GLY A 95 -20.93 19.00 5.33
CA GLY A 95 -22.05 18.09 5.59
C GLY A 95 -22.19 17.09 4.45
N ASP A 96 -23.39 16.93 3.91
CA ASP A 96 -23.67 16.01 2.79
C ASP A 96 -23.27 16.57 1.41
N TYR A 97 -22.86 17.84 1.33
CA TYR A 97 -22.54 18.53 0.09
C TYR A 97 -21.11 18.29 -0.36
N LYS A 98 -20.91 18.36 -1.67
CA LYS A 98 -19.60 18.20 -2.29
C LYS A 98 -18.81 19.50 -2.24
N PHE A 99 -17.60 19.40 -1.73
CA PHE A 99 -16.61 20.46 -1.77
C PHE A 99 -15.64 20.22 -2.94
N THR A 100 -15.57 21.16 -3.90
CA THR A 100 -14.64 21.09 -5.03
C THR A 100 -13.52 22.12 -4.88
N LYS A 101 -12.26 21.67 -4.92
CA LYS A 101 -11.07 22.51 -5.12
C LYS A 101 -10.66 22.47 -6.58
N SER A 102 -10.54 23.64 -7.21
CA SER A 102 -10.02 23.78 -8.57
C SER A 102 -8.94 24.87 -8.67
N GLY A 103 -8.44 25.13 -9.87
CA GLY A 103 -7.34 26.06 -10.12
C GLY A 103 -5.99 25.51 -9.66
N GLU A 104 -4.90 26.01 -10.27
CA GLU A 104 -3.55 25.45 -10.10
C GLU A 104 -2.91 25.80 -8.74
N GLY A 105 -3.48 26.75 -7.99
CA GLY A 105 -2.96 27.19 -6.69
C GLY A 105 -3.22 26.22 -5.55
N GLU A 106 -2.78 26.61 -4.36
CA GLU A 106 -2.86 25.81 -3.13
C GLU A 106 -4.01 26.27 -2.23
N LEU A 107 -4.75 25.29 -1.70
CA LEU A 107 -5.73 25.50 -0.64
C LEU A 107 -5.35 24.65 0.57
N THR A 108 -5.23 25.28 1.73
CA THR A 108 -5.02 24.60 3.02
C THR A 108 -6.23 24.77 3.93
N VAL A 109 -6.67 23.69 4.56
CA VAL A 109 -7.70 23.69 5.60
C VAL A 109 -7.08 23.18 6.91
N ARG A 110 -6.93 24.08 7.88
CA ARG A 110 -6.04 23.89 9.04
C ARG A 110 -6.60 22.99 10.14
N ASN A 111 -7.91 23.00 10.32
CA ASN A 111 -8.63 22.21 11.33
C ASN A 111 -9.64 21.26 10.66
N GLY A 112 -9.30 20.85 9.44
CA GLY A 112 -10.02 19.83 8.69
C GLY A 112 -11.44 20.25 8.40
N GLY A 113 -12.34 19.28 8.42
CA GLY A 113 -13.73 19.49 8.13
C GLY A 113 -14.54 18.23 8.37
N ASP A 114 -15.85 18.38 8.46
CA ASP A 114 -16.84 17.33 8.25
C ASP A 114 -17.24 17.38 6.77
N ALA A 115 -16.43 16.71 5.95
CA ALA A 115 -16.71 16.58 4.52
C ALA A 115 -17.33 15.22 4.23
N SER A 116 -18.38 15.19 3.42
CA SER A 116 -18.91 13.91 2.90
C SER A 116 -18.32 13.55 1.54
N GLU A 117 -17.83 14.54 0.78
CA GLU A 117 -17.23 14.34 -0.54
C GLU A 117 -16.32 15.52 -0.89
N ILE A 118 -15.10 15.22 -1.34
CA ILE A 118 -14.09 16.19 -1.73
C ILE A 118 -13.61 15.87 -3.13
N ASN A 119 -13.66 16.88 -4.00
CA ASN A 119 -13.12 16.80 -5.35
C ASN A 119 -11.92 17.73 -5.48
N LEU A 120 -10.73 17.18 -5.66
CA LEU A 120 -9.56 17.92 -6.11
C LEU A 120 -9.48 17.82 -7.63
N MET A 121 -9.71 18.93 -8.33
CA MET A 121 -9.72 18.96 -9.79
C MET A 121 -8.40 19.43 -10.41
N ASN A 122 -7.63 20.24 -9.68
CA ASN A 122 -6.31 20.75 -10.05
C ASN A 122 -5.58 21.38 -8.84
N GLY A 123 -4.27 21.56 -8.96
CA GLY A 123 -3.44 22.27 -7.99
C GLY A 123 -3.18 21.46 -6.73
N ALA A 124 -3.04 22.14 -5.59
CA ALA A 124 -2.77 21.49 -4.31
C ALA A 124 -3.91 21.70 -3.31
N LEU A 125 -4.27 20.63 -2.58
CA LEU A 125 -5.19 20.67 -1.46
C LEU A 125 -4.55 20.00 -0.25
N THR A 126 -4.38 20.75 0.83
CA THR A 126 -3.86 20.25 2.11
C THR A 126 -4.97 20.28 3.16
N LEU A 127 -5.30 19.12 3.72
CA LEU A 127 -6.34 18.94 4.74
C LEU A 127 -5.69 18.42 6.02
N ILE A 128 -5.75 19.20 7.09
CA ILE A 128 -5.14 18.85 8.39
C ILE A 128 -6.24 18.47 9.37
N ASN A 129 -6.19 17.31 10.01
CA ASN A 129 -7.20 16.78 10.92
C ASN A 129 -8.57 16.58 10.25
N LEU A 130 -8.57 15.98 9.06
CA LEU A 130 -9.78 15.70 8.29
C LEU A 130 -10.65 14.66 8.99
N ASN A 131 -11.94 14.94 9.19
CA ASN A 131 -12.88 13.96 9.74
C ASN A 131 -13.96 13.67 8.68
N MET A 132 -13.81 12.54 7.99
CA MET A 132 -14.78 12.07 7.00
C MET A 132 -15.25 10.70 7.43
N ASN A 133 -16.44 10.60 7.99
CA ASN A 133 -17.03 9.32 8.38
C ASN A 133 -18.36 9.14 7.66
N SER A 134 -18.26 8.94 6.34
CA SER A 134 -19.41 8.96 5.47
C SER A 134 -19.98 7.56 5.28
N GLY A 135 -21.30 7.44 5.39
CA GLY A 135 -22.03 6.24 5.01
C GLY A 135 -22.26 6.08 3.50
N LYS A 136 -21.68 6.96 2.66
CA LYS A 136 -21.82 6.95 1.20
C LYS A 136 -21.20 5.68 0.58
N GLN A 137 -21.80 5.24 -0.53
CA GLN A 137 -21.36 4.07 -1.30
C GLN A 137 -20.37 4.45 -2.42
N ASP A 138 -20.22 5.74 -2.71
CA ASP A 138 -19.34 6.25 -3.76
C ASP A 138 -17.99 6.72 -3.19
N ALA A 139 -17.04 6.98 -4.09
CA ALA A 139 -15.74 7.54 -3.74
C ALA A 139 -15.86 8.88 -3.01
N LEU A 140 -15.27 8.97 -1.82
CA LEU A 140 -15.33 10.18 -0.99
C LEU A 140 -14.31 11.23 -1.40
N LEU A 141 -13.15 10.79 -1.91
CA LEU A 141 -12.05 11.63 -2.33
C LEU A 141 -11.80 11.41 -3.81
N ASN A 142 -12.27 12.33 -4.66
CA ASN A 142 -12.02 12.30 -6.09
C ASN A 142 -10.82 13.21 -6.41
N VAL A 143 -9.77 12.63 -6.98
CA VAL A 143 -8.53 13.35 -7.28
C VAL A 143 -8.26 13.31 -8.77
N ASN A 144 -8.11 14.48 -9.37
CA ASN A 144 -7.81 14.70 -10.77
C ASN A 144 -6.69 15.74 -10.85
N ASN A 145 -5.58 15.39 -11.51
CA ASN A 145 -4.50 16.31 -11.88
C ASN A 145 -4.00 17.23 -10.74
N GLY A 146 -3.59 16.67 -9.59
CA GLY A 146 -3.17 17.51 -8.47
C GLY A 146 -2.46 16.79 -7.34
N MET A 147 -2.12 17.57 -6.31
CA MET A 147 -1.53 17.09 -5.07
C MET A 147 -2.54 17.17 -3.93
N LEU A 148 -2.91 16.01 -3.39
CA LEU A 148 -3.73 15.91 -2.18
C LEU A 148 -2.84 15.54 -0.99
N ASN A 149 -2.79 16.40 0.03
CA ASN A 149 -2.13 16.13 1.29
C ASN A 149 -3.19 15.97 2.39
N ILE A 150 -3.20 14.84 3.09
CA ILE A 150 -4.03 14.65 4.28
C ILE A 150 -3.10 14.36 5.46
N ILE A 151 -3.20 15.20 6.49
CA ILE A 151 -2.33 15.16 7.67
C ILE A 151 -3.21 15.07 8.92
N GLY A 152 -3.21 13.93 9.61
CA GLY A 152 -4.07 13.73 10.77
C GLY A 152 -5.53 13.48 10.39
N GLY A 153 -6.29 12.97 11.36
CA GLY A 153 -7.73 12.79 11.25
C GLY A 153 -8.17 11.36 10.96
N ASP A 154 -9.48 11.20 10.84
CA ASP A 154 -10.18 9.92 10.65
C ASP A 154 -10.98 9.97 9.36
N VAL A 155 -10.65 9.10 8.43
CA VAL A 155 -11.26 9.04 7.10
C VAL A 155 -11.76 7.62 6.86
N SER A 156 -13.07 7.46 6.75
CA SER A 156 -13.71 6.18 6.49
C SER A 156 -14.78 6.24 5.40
N ALA A 157 -14.81 5.19 4.58
CA ALA A 157 -15.76 4.98 3.49
C ALA A 157 -16.36 3.57 3.56
N LYS A 158 -17.60 3.40 3.07
CA LYS A 158 -18.20 2.06 2.93
C LYS A 158 -17.74 1.30 1.68
N ASN A 159 -17.19 2.01 0.70
CA ASN A 159 -16.72 1.41 -0.54
C ASN A 159 -15.40 2.07 -0.96
N ASP A 160 -15.27 2.56 -2.19
CA ASP A 160 -14.09 3.28 -2.66
C ASP A 160 -13.83 4.51 -1.76
N LEU A 161 -12.61 4.66 -1.23
CA LEU A 161 -12.27 5.86 -0.47
C LEU A 161 -11.70 6.95 -1.39
N ILE A 162 -10.71 6.59 -2.19
CA ILE A 162 -10.02 7.50 -3.10
C ILE A 162 -10.19 7.00 -4.54
N HIS A 163 -10.71 7.86 -5.40
CA HIS A 163 -10.75 7.61 -6.83
C HIS A 163 -9.87 8.62 -7.56
N ILE A 164 -8.89 8.11 -8.30
CA ILE A 164 -7.91 8.92 -9.03
C ILE A 164 -8.23 8.84 -10.53
N THR A 165 -8.51 10.00 -11.11
CA THR A 165 -8.99 10.13 -12.50
C THR A 165 -8.03 10.88 -13.42
N GLY A 166 -6.93 11.41 -12.87
CA GLY A 166 -5.85 12.07 -13.60
C GLY A 166 -4.55 12.00 -12.81
N ASP A 167 -3.44 12.38 -13.42
CA ASP A 167 -2.10 12.21 -12.85
C ASP A 167 -1.96 12.99 -11.55
N SER A 168 -1.81 12.26 -10.44
CA SER A 168 -1.96 12.85 -9.11
C SER A 168 -0.90 12.35 -8.13
N THR A 169 -0.63 13.17 -7.13
CA THR A 169 0.16 12.77 -5.95
C THR A 169 -0.73 12.84 -4.72
N ILE A 170 -0.84 11.73 -4.00
CA ILE A 170 -1.59 11.64 -2.75
C ILE A 170 -0.58 11.37 -1.64
N ASN A 171 -0.54 12.26 -0.66
CA ASN A 171 0.32 12.15 0.51
C ASN A 171 -0.54 11.98 1.76
N LEU A 172 -0.31 10.91 2.50
CA LEU A 172 -1.05 10.60 3.73
C LEU A 172 -0.07 10.53 4.91
N GLU A 173 -0.35 11.35 5.93
CA GLU A 173 0.44 11.46 7.15
C GLU A 173 -0.44 11.43 8.42
N ASN A 174 -0.10 10.57 9.40
CA ASN A 174 -0.90 10.28 10.59
C ASN A 174 -2.43 10.15 10.36
N VAL A 175 -2.89 9.50 9.28
CA VAL A 175 -4.33 9.41 8.96
C VAL A 175 -4.83 8.04 9.38
N SER A 176 -5.94 8.01 10.11
CA SER A 176 -6.69 6.78 10.39
C SER A 176 -7.61 6.51 9.20
N ILE A 177 -7.33 5.44 8.45
CA ILE A 177 -8.05 5.12 7.22
C ILE A 177 -8.76 3.78 7.33
N LYS A 178 -10.04 3.76 6.97
CA LYS A 178 -10.85 2.53 6.91
C LYS A 178 -11.73 2.53 5.66
N SER A 179 -11.63 1.48 4.84
CA SER A 179 -12.59 1.23 3.75
C SER A 179 -13.11 -0.20 3.85
N SER A 180 -14.42 -0.38 3.68
CA SER A 180 -15.02 -1.72 3.51
C SER A 180 -15.13 -2.18 2.05
N GLY A 181 -14.74 -1.34 1.09
CA GLY A 181 -14.59 -1.71 -0.33
C GLY A 181 -13.14 -1.58 -0.76
N ASN A 182 -12.87 -0.97 -1.91
CA ASN A 182 -11.50 -0.64 -2.28
C ASN A 182 -11.05 0.61 -1.53
N GLY A 183 -9.81 0.64 -1.06
CA GLY A 183 -9.22 1.87 -0.55
C GLY A 183 -8.98 2.87 -1.66
N ILE A 184 -8.25 2.45 -2.69
CA ILE A 184 -7.87 3.28 -3.84
C ILE A 184 -8.31 2.60 -5.13
N ARG A 185 -8.87 3.40 -6.02
CA ARG A 185 -9.21 3.06 -7.40
C ARG A 185 -8.58 4.05 -8.37
N LEU A 186 -8.05 3.57 -9.50
CA LEU A 186 -7.55 4.40 -10.60
C LEU A 186 -8.41 4.20 -11.86
N SER A 187 -8.66 5.29 -12.59
CA SER A 187 -9.20 5.28 -13.96
C SER A 187 -8.12 4.93 -15.00
N ASP A 188 -8.52 4.66 -16.25
CA ASP A 188 -7.62 4.34 -17.37
C ASP A 188 -6.58 5.44 -17.64
N SER A 189 -5.36 5.02 -18.00
CA SER A 189 -4.25 5.87 -18.46
C SER A 189 -3.79 6.92 -17.43
N VAL A 190 -3.95 6.61 -16.14
CA VAL A 190 -3.52 7.48 -15.03
C VAL A 190 -2.16 7.06 -14.51
N GLN A 191 -1.26 8.02 -14.30
CA GLN A 191 0.02 7.82 -13.61
C GLN A 191 0.03 8.60 -12.30
N SER A 192 0.03 7.90 -11.18
CA SER A 192 -0.11 8.52 -9.87
C SER A 192 0.85 7.97 -8.83
N THR A 193 1.07 8.76 -7.80
CA THR A 193 1.91 8.41 -6.66
C THR A 193 1.12 8.48 -5.37
N LEU A 194 1.19 7.41 -4.57
CA LEU A 194 0.73 7.36 -3.19
C LEU A 194 1.95 7.35 -2.27
N SER A 195 2.09 8.38 -1.42
CA SER A 195 3.15 8.43 -0.40
C SER A 195 2.55 8.34 0.99
N LEU A 196 3.09 7.43 1.79
CA LEU A 196 2.59 7.08 3.12
C LEU A 196 3.69 7.28 4.15
N ARG A 197 3.47 8.14 5.16
CA ARG A 197 4.39 8.31 6.30
C ARG A 197 3.65 8.33 7.62
N ASN A 198 4.19 7.67 8.63
CA ASN A 198 3.53 7.45 9.93
C ASN A 198 2.08 6.97 9.73
N GLN A 199 1.90 6.02 8.81
CA GLN A 199 0.58 5.54 8.41
C GLN A 199 0.29 4.15 8.95
N HIS A 200 -0.97 3.91 9.29
CA HIS A 200 -1.53 2.57 9.31
C HIS A 200 -2.70 2.55 8.32
N ALA A 201 -2.47 2.00 7.14
CA ALA A 201 -3.46 1.90 6.09
C ALA A 201 -3.97 0.46 6.01
N ASP A 202 -5.23 0.24 6.40
CA ASP A 202 -5.94 -1.04 6.26
C ASP A 202 -7.03 -0.89 5.20
N MET A 203 -6.62 -1.09 3.95
CA MET A 203 -7.49 -0.83 2.80
C MET A 203 -6.98 -1.60 1.57
N PRO A 204 -7.83 -2.36 0.85
CA PRO A 204 -7.44 -2.98 -0.41
C PRO A 204 -7.03 -1.93 -1.45
N ILE A 205 -6.09 -2.25 -2.33
CA ILE A 205 -5.74 -1.37 -3.46
C ILE A 205 -6.13 -2.09 -4.75
N LEU A 206 -6.94 -1.42 -5.57
CA LEU A 206 -7.43 -1.95 -6.83
C LEU A 206 -7.07 -1.01 -7.98
N VAL A 207 -6.25 -1.48 -8.92
CA VAL A 207 -5.89 -0.73 -10.13
C VAL A 207 -6.54 -1.39 -11.34
N GLU A 208 -7.81 -1.04 -11.61
CA GLU A 208 -8.56 -1.59 -12.76
C GLU A 208 -8.24 -0.88 -14.08
N GLY A 209 -7.93 0.41 -14.04
CA GLY A 209 -7.84 1.23 -15.23
C GLY A 209 -6.72 0.80 -16.20
N LYS A 210 -7.02 0.60 -17.48
CA LYS A 210 -6.03 0.16 -18.48
C LYS A 210 -4.86 1.13 -18.61
N ASN A 211 -3.64 0.60 -18.76
CA ASN A 211 -2.41 1.38 -18.94
C ASN A 211 -2.14 2.38 -17.81
N SER A 212 -2.63 2.08 -16.59
CA SER A 212 -2.45 2.94 -15.43
C SER A 212 -1.26 2.51 -14.60
N ILE A 213 -0.60 3.47 -13.95
CA ILE A 213 0.56 3.25 -13.10
C ILE A 213 0.27 3.84 -11.73
N LEU A 214 0.34 3.00 -10.70
CA LEU A 214 0.37 3.45 -9.31
C LEU A 214 1.74 3.19 -8.71
N ASN A 215 2.43 4.27 -8.32
CA ASN A 215 3.66 4.21 -7.54
C ASN A 215 3.32 4.37 -6.05
N ILE A 216 3.67 3.40 -5.22
CA ILE A 216 3.41 3.42 -3.78
C ILE A 216 4.74 3.55 -3.05
N ASN A 217 4.88 4.60 -2.25
CA ASN A 217 6.03 4.84 -1.38
C ASN A 217 5.60 4.71 0.07
N ALA A 218 5.98 3.61 0.73
CA ALA A 218 5.82 3.44 2.17
C ALA A 218 7.08 3.93 2.87
N GLY A 219 6.99 5.07 3.54
CA GLY A 219 8.08 5.71 4.29
C GLY A 219 8.17 5.26 5.74
N ASP A 220 8.60 6.19 6.60
CA ASP A 220 8.83 5.95 8.03
C ASP A 220 7.56 5.56 8.78
N ASN A 221 7.67 4.59 9.69
CA ASN A 221 6.61 4.09 10.58
C ASN A 221 5.29 3.80 9.85
N THR A 222 5.38 3.27 8.64
CA THR A 222 4.22 2.95 7.81
C THR A 222 3.93 1.46 7.89
N THR A 223 2.67 1.12 8.09
CA THR A 223 2.13 -0.22 7.89
C THR A 223 1.05 -0.16 6.83
N LEU A 224 1.28 -0.86 5.73
CA LEU A 224 0.33 -1.06 4.65
C LEU A 224 -0.27 -2.45 4.81
N ALA A 225 -1.45 -2.56 5.41
CA ALA A 225 -2.24 -3.78 5.49
C ALA A 225 -3.18 -3.83 4.30
N SER A 226 -2.64 -4.21 3.14
CA SER A 226 -3.35 -4.10 1.87
C SER A 226 -3.01 -5.28 0.97
N ASN A 227 -4.06 -5.95 0.51
CA ASN A 227 -3.98 -6.78 -0.68
C ASN A 227 -4.08 -5.87 -1.90
N MET A 228 -3.25 -6.13 -2.90
CA MET A 228 -3.20 -5.34 -4.14
C MET A 228 -3.62 -6.20 -5.32
N HIS A 229 -4.57 -5.69 -6.09
CA HIS A 229 -5.02 -6.29 -7.33
C HIS A 229 -4.97 -5.26 -8.45
N LYS A 230 -4.71 -5.74 -9.66
CA LYS A 230 -4.56 -4.91 -10.85
C LYS A 230 -5.06 -5.61 -12.10
N SER A 231 -5.47 -4.85 -13.10
CA SER A 231 -5.68 -5.39 -14.45
C SER A 231 -4.35 -5.74 -15.13
N ASP A 232 -4.37 -6.59 -16.16
CA ASP A 232 -3.16 -7.08 -16.84
C ASP A 232 -2.33 -5.98 -17.50
N GLU A 233 -3.00 -4.90 -17.93
CA GLU A 233 -2.42 -3.71 -18.57
C GLU A 233 -1.97 -2.65 -17.55
N SER A 234 -2.25 -2.83 -16.26
CA SER A 234 -1.90 -1.89 -15.20
C SER A 234 -0.58 -2.23 -14.52
N THR A 235 0.05 -1.22 -13.94
CA THR A 235 1.31 -1.31 -13.21
C THR A 235 1.14 -0.87 -11.75
N ILE A 236 1.55 -1.71 -10.81
CA ILE A 236 1.77 -1.31 -9.41
C ILE A 236 3.26 -1.42 -9.09
N ASN A 237 3.87 -0.28 -8.75
CA ASN A 237 5.25 -0.22 -8.26
C ASN A 237 5.23 0.05 -6.76
N LEU A 238 5.79 -0.85 -5.96
CA LEU A 238 5.88 -0.68 -4.51
C LEU A 238 7.32 -0.42 -4.07
N ASN A 239 7.49 0.60 -3.23
CA ASN A 239 8.75 0.97 -2.63
C ASN A 239 8.61 1.01 -1.10
N LEU A 240 9.17 0.00 -0.42
CA LEU A 240 9.34 -0.02 1.02
C LEU A 240 10.67 0.66 1.36
N MET A 241 10.59 1.90 1.84
CA MET A 241 11.72 2.82 1.82
C MET A 241 12.77 2.54 2.90
N ASN A 242 12.37 1.92 4.02
CA ASN A 242 13.26 1.62 5.13
C ASN A 242 12.71 0.54 6.06
N ASN A 243 13.47 0.20 7.10
CA ASN A 243 13.17 -0.87 8.06
C ASN A 243 11.91 -0.66 8.90
N SER A 244 11.31 0.53 8.88
CA SER A 244 10.04 0.85 9.54
C SER A 244 8.86 0.88 8.56
N SER A 245 9.10 0.58 7.29
CA SER A 245 8.09 0.38 6.25
C SER A 245 7.65 -1.08 6.23
N ASN A 246 6.40 -1.35 6.57
CA ASN A 246 5.82 -2.69 6.69
C ASN A 246 4.72 -2.88 5.65
N TRP A 247 4.74 -3.99 4.93
CA TRP A 247 3.65 -4.43 4.07
C TRP A 247 3.11 -5.76 4.58
N MET A 248 1.86 -5.76 5.05
CA MET A 248 1.16 -6.94 5.52
C MET A 248 0.26 -7.48 4.40
N ILE A 249 0.50 -8.73 4.02
CA ILE A 249 -0.24 -9.45 2.98
C ILE A 249 -1.14 -10.46 3.69
N SER A 250 -2.44 -10.44 3.42
CA SER A 250 -3.39 -11.37 4.04
C SER A 250 -4.09 -12.28 3.03
N GLN A 251 -4.00 -11.96 1.75
CA GLN A 251 -4.50 -12.75 0.63
C GLN A 251 -3.47 -12.73 -0.51
N ARG A 252 -3.71 -13.49 -1.57
CA ARG A 252 -2.94 -13.35 -2.82
C ARG A 252 -2.90 -11.88 -3.27
N THR A 253 -1.71 -11.41 -3.65
CA THR A 253 -1.49 -10.03 -4.12
C THR A 253 -0.65 -10.01 -5.38
N ASP A 254 -0.96 -9.09 -6.30
CA ASP A 254 -0.32 -8.96 -7.60
C ASP A 254 0.24 -7.53 -7.79
N VAL A 255 1.54 -7.42 -8.03
CA VAL A 255 2.26 -6.16 -8.30
C VAL A 255 3.23 -6.33 -9.48
N ASP A 256 3.82 -5.24 -9.95
CA ASP A 256 4.77 -5.28 -11.06
C ASP A 256 6.20 -5.20 -10.58
N ASN A 257 6.53 -4.20 -9.75
CA ASN A 257 7.88 -4.02 -9.27
C ASN A 257 7.90 -3.77 -7.77
N VAL A 258 8.91 -4.32 -7.09
CA VAL A 258 9.09 -4.12 -5.65
C VAL A 258 10.53 -3.69 -5.35
N ARG A 259 10.69 -2.59 -4.61
CA ARG A 259 11.92 -2.25 -3.90
C ARG A 259 11.72 -2.50 -2.41
N ASN A 260 12.53 -3.36 -1.81
CA ASN A 260 12.36 -3.79 -0.43
C ASN A 260 13.55 -3.43 0.46
N SER A 261 13.49 -2.26 1.09
CA SER A 261 14.36 -1.91 2.23
C SER A 261 13.64 -2.05 3.58
N GLY A 262 12.42 -2.62 3.58
CA GLY A 262 11.54 -2.73 4.74
C GLY A 262 11.16 -4.16 5.08
N ASN A 263 9.91 -4.39 5.48
CA ASN A 263 9.42 -5.70 5.90
C ASN A 263 8.16 -6.09 5.12
N ILE A 264 8.24 -7.19 4.36
CA ILE A 264 7.07 -7.85 3.78
C ILE A 264 6.66 -8.98 4.74
N ILE A 265 5.39 -9.02 5.14
CA ILE A 265 4.91 -9.93 6.18
C ILE A 265 3.64 -10.61 5.68
N PHE A 266 3.69 -11.92 5.52
CA PHE A 266 2.49 -12.71 5.27
C PHE A 266 1.77 -12.97 6.59
N SER A 267 0.50 -12.56 6.64
CA SER A 267 -0.39 -12.78 7.78
C SER A 267 -0.67 -14.27 7.91
N SER A 268 -0.67 -14.77 9.15
CA SER A 268 -0.98 -16.18 9.42
C SER A 268 -2.41 -16.50 9.01
N LEU A 269 -2.59 -17.50 8.16
CA LEU A 269 -3.89 -18.05 7.79
C LEU A 269 -4.27 -19.24 8.68
N ASN A 270 -5.53 -19.68 8.54
CA ASN A 270 -5.99 -20.96 9.12
C ASN A 270 -5.15 -22.12 8.54
N LYS A 271 -5.06 -23.23 9.29
CA LYS A 271 -4.20 -24.37 8.94
C LYS A 271 -4.54 -24.93 7.55
N GLY A 272 -3.63 -24.74 6.58
CA GLY A 272 -3.72 -25.31 5.23
C GLY A 272 -3.88 -24.30 4.10
N GLU A 273 -4.09 -23.02 4.39
CA GLU A 273 -4.13 -21.94 3.40
C GLU A 273 -2.85 -21.11 3.47
N TYR A 274 -2.33 -20.69 2.32
CA TYR A 274 -1.12 -19.89 2.20
C TYR A 274 -1.29 -18.82 1.13
N ASN A 275 -0.57 -17.73 1.31
CA ASN A 275 -0.64 -16.55 0.45
C ASN A 275 0.48 -16.54 -0.57
N SER A 276 0.27 -15.79 -1.66
CA SER A 276 1.30 -15.56 -2.65
C SER A 276 1.46 -14.08 -2.96
N LEU A 277 2.71 -13.65 -3.09
CA LEU A 277 3.11 -12.37 -3.65
C LEU A 277 3.59 -12.61 -5.08
N ASN A 278 2.84 -12.12 -6.06
CA ASN A 278 3.18 -12.26 -7.47
C ASN A 278 3.72 -10.93 -8.00
N ILE A 279 4.93 -10.95 -8.54
CA ILE A 279 5.67 -9.79 -9.05
C ILE A 279 5.89 -10.00 -10.54
N LYS A 280 5.21 -9.21 -11.39
CA LYS A 280 5.26 -9.38 -12.86
C LYS A 280 6.61 -8.95 -13.47
N GLY A 281 7.24 -7.95 -12.88
CA GLY A 281 8.54 -7.39 -13.25
C GLY A 281 9.61 -7.72 -12.22
N ASP A 282 10.38 -6.71 -11.81
CA ASP A 282 11.62 -6.89 -11.07
C ASP A 282 11.44 -6.72 -9.54
N TYR A 283 12.28 -7.44 -8.81
CA TYR A 283 12.44 -7.30 -7.37
C TYR A 283 13.84 -6.76 -7.04
N ASN A 284 13.90 -5.70 -6.25
CA ASN A 284 15.14 -5.09 -5.78
C ASN A 284 15.20 -5.16 -4.25
N GLY A 285 16.07 -6.03 -3.74
CA GLY A 285 16.36 -6.18 -2.32
C GLY A 285 17.30 -5.09 -1.81
N GLY A 286 16.84 -4.31 -0.84
CA GLY A 286 17.58 -3.26 -0.14
C GLY A 286 17.96 -3.67 1.29
N ASN A 287 18.27 -4.95 1.52
CA ASN A 287 18.44 -5.57 2.84
C ASN A 287 17.15 -5.60 3.70
N GLY A 288 15.98 -5.52 3.07
CA GLY A 288 14.70 -5.75 3.72
C GLY A 288 14.48 -7.21 4.13
N THR A 289 13.33 -7.47 4.74
CA THR A 289 12.92 -8.80 5.18
C THR A 289 11.62 -9.27 4.50
N ILE A 290 11.46 -10.58 4.37
CA ILE A 290 10.19 -11.24 4.01
C ILE A 290 9.90 -12.29 5.06
N THR A 291 8.75 -12.21 5.72
CA THR A 291 8.30 -13.19 6.71
C THR A 291 7.27 -14.12 6.10
N LEU A 292 7.56 -15.43 6.03
CA LEU A 292 6.72 -16.45 5.39
C LEU A 292 6.27 -17.50 6.42
N ASN A 293 5.00 -17.89 6.36
CA ASN A 293 4.48 -19.04 7.10
C ASN A 293 4.74 -20.31 6.29
N THR A 294 5.31 -21.33 6.93
CA THR A 294 5.65 -22.59 6.25
C THR A 294 5.43 -23.77 7.18
N VAL A 295 4.68 -24.79 6.74
CA VAL A 295 4.67 -26.09 7.39
C VAL A 295 5.91 -26.86 6.96
N LEU A 296 6.77 -27.19 7.93
CA LEU A 296 7.94 -28.05 7.70
C LEU A 296 7.47 -29.50 7.55
N ASN A 297 7.25 -29.91 6.30
CA ASN A 297 6.95 -31.27 5.89
C ASN A 297 7.94 -31.72 4.80
N LYS A 298 7.64 -32.82 4.10
CA LYS A 298 8.47 -33.34 3.01
C LYS A 298 8.58 -32.39 1.81
N GLY A 299 7.59 -31.51 1.62
CA GLY A 299 7.46 -30.74 0.39
C GLY A 299 7.27 -31.66 -0.82
N GLY A 300 7.95 -31.40 -1.93
CA GLY A 300 7.82 -32.22 -3.14
C GLY A 300 6.85 -31.63 -4.15
N ASP A 301 5.79 -32.37 -4.44
CA ASP A 301 4.75 -31.94 -5.37
C ASP A 301 4.02 -30.66 -4.90
N LYS A 302 3.44 -29.92 -5.85
CA LYS A 302 2.88 -28.58 -5.60
C LYS A 302 1.86 -28.54 -4.47
N ASP A 303 1.01 -29.55 -4.39
CA ASP A 303 -0.04 -29.71 -3.38
C ASP A 303 0.50 -30.05 -1.98
N GLN A 304 1.76 -30.50 -1.89
CA GLN A 304 2.43 -30.83 -0.64
C GLN A 304 3.30 -29.66 -0.12
N GLN A 305 3.57 -28.65 -0.95
CA GLN A 305 4.36 -27.48 -0.56
C GLN A 305 3.52 -26.43 0.15
N LEU A 306 3.25 -26.68 1.43
CA LEU A 306 2.43 -25.85 2.32
C LEU A 306 3.23 -24.65 2.86
N SER A 307 3.34 -23.59 2.05
CA SER A 307 4.07 -22.37 2.40
C SER A 307 3.48 -21.15 1.70
N ASP A 308 3.64 -19.99 2.33
CA ASP A 308 3.58 -18.72 1.61
C ASP A 308 4.67 -18.70 0.53
N LYS A 309 4.40 -18.00 -0.58
CA LYS A 309 5.29 -17.98 -1.75
C LYS A 309 5.51 -16.58 -2.30
N VAL A 310 6.72 -16.32 -2.76
CA VAL A 310 7.08 -15.13 -3.54
C VAL A 310 7.44 -15.54 -4.96
N LEU A 311 6.73 -15.01 -5.94
CA LEU A 311 6.76 -15.44 -7.33
C LEU A 311 7.15 -14.25 -8.21
N ILE A 312 8.34 -14.28 -8.81
CA ILE A 312 8.95 -13.13 -9.50
C ILE A 312 9.19 -13.47 -10.96
N ASN A 313 8.50 -12.79 -11.88
CA ASN A 313 8.59 -13.04 -13.32
C ASN A 313 9.76 -12.32 -14.01
N GLY A 314 10.32 -11.29 -13.39
CA GLY A 314 11.50 -10.55 -13.85
C GLY A 314 12.76 -10.92 -13.07
N ASN A 315 13.67 -9.96 -12.95
CA ASN A 315 14.97 -10.14 -12.33
C ASN A 315 14.95 -9.79 -10.84
N VAL A 316 15.89 -10.37 -10.11
CA VAL A 316 16.17 -10.07 -8.70
C VAL A 316 17.55 -9.44 -8.59
N THR A 317 17.61 -8.30 -7.93
CA THR A 317 18.85 -7.60 -7.60
C THR A 317 18.94 -7.31 -6.11
N GLY A 318 20.16 -7.19 -5.58
CA GLY A 318 20.39 -6.93 -4.15
C GLY A 318 20.07 -8.15 -3.26
N GLU A 319 19.95 -7.92 -1.95
CA GLU A 319 19.77 -8.98 -0.95
C GLU A 319 18.49 -8.76 -0.12
N THR A 320 17.91 -9.86 0.36
CA THR A 320 16.75 -9.88 1.25
C THR A 320 16.82 -11.04 2.23
N VAL A 321 16.42 -10.78 3.47
CA VAL A 321 16.39 -11.79 4.54
C VAL A 321 15.01 -12.45 4.60
N LEU A 322 14.96 -13.77 4.47
CA LEU A 322 13.78 -14.60 4.67
C LEU A 322 13.68 -15.00 6.14
N LYS A 323 12.55 -14.68 6.76
CA LYS A 323 12.15 -15.13 8.10
C LYS A 323 11.06 -16.17 7.95
N VAL A 324 11.39 -17.43 8.19
CA VAL A 324 10.41 -18.51 8.12
C VAL A 324 9.77 -18.67 9.48
N VAL A 325 8.44 -18.66 9.53
CA VAL A 325 7.62 -19.00 10.70
C VAL A 325 7.25 -20.48 10.57
N PRO A 326 8.00 -21.39 11.24
CA PRO A 326 7.83 -22.82 11.03
C PRO A 326 6.60 -23.35 11.76
N GLN A 327 5.87 -24.24 11.09
CA GLN A 327 4.76 -25.02 11.65
C GLN A 327 5.00 -26.52 11.42
N GLY A 328 4.24 -27.38 12.10
CA GLY A 328 4.34 -28.84 11.94
C GLY A 328 5.47 -29.48 12.78
N ASN A 329 5.83 -30.72 12.44
CA ASN A 329 6.81 -31.52 13.19
C ASN A 329 8.18 -31.64 12.48
N GLY A 330 8.30 -31.19 11.22
CA GLY A 330 9.42 -31.51 10.36
C GLY A 330 9.32 -32.91 9.76
N ASP A 331 9.89 -33.09 8.58
CA ASP A 331 10.00 -34.38 7.89
C ASP A 331 11.27 -34.41 7.02
N ASN A 332 11.70 -35.60 6.61
CA ASN A 332 12.77 -35.75 5.65
C ASN A 332 12.30 -35.32 4.26
N THR A 333 12.95 -34.32 3.66
CA THR A 333 12.58 -33.84 2.32
C THR A 333 13.11 -34.72 1.19
N ALA A 334 14.09 -35.59 1.45
CA ALA A 334 14.71 -36.44 0.43
C ALA A 334 13.72 -37.48 -0.12
N SER A 335 13.53 -37.52 -1.44
CA SER A 335 12.63 -38.48 -2.09
C SER A 335 13.31 -39.80 -2.48
N THR A 336 14.64 -39.81 -2.63
CA THR A 336 15.40 -40.97 -3.12
C THR A 336 16.51 -41.37 -2.14
N PRO A 337 16.66 -42.66 -1.79
CA PRO A 337 17.80 -43.15 -1.01
C PRO A 337 19.14 -42.90 -1.75
N GLY A 338 20.21 -42.60 -1.01
CA GLY A 338 21.57 -42.53 -1.58
C GLY A 338 22.01 -41.16 -2.08
N ASN A 339 21.51 -40.06 -1.50
CA ASN A 339 21.99 -38.69 -1.74
C ASN A 339 21.86 -38.21 -3.20
N ILE A 340 20.87 -38.72 -3.94
CA ILE A 340 20.55 -38.22 -5.28
C ILE A 340 19.66 -36.99 -5.10
N PHE A 341 20.29 -35.82 -5.07
CA PHE A 341 19.61 -34.55 -4.83
C PHE A 341 18.68 -34.21 -5.99
N SER A 342 17.40 -34.06 -5.66
CA SER A 342 16.40 -33.65 -6.63
C SER A 342 15.94 -32.24 -6.33
N SER A 343 15.89 -31.39 -7.35
CA SER A 343 15.22 -30.10 -7.30
C SER A 343 13.70 -30.19 -7.15
N ARG A 344 13.16 -31.41 -7.10
CA ARG A 344 11.79 -31.69 -6.70
C ARG A 344 11.65 -31.84 -5.18
N ASP A 345 12.69 -32.17 -4.43
CA ASP A 345 12.62 -32.38 -2.97
C ASP A 345 12.44 -31.06 -2.22
N GLY A 346 11.68 -31.03 -1.13
CA GLY A 346 11.56 -29.85 -0.26
C GLY A 346 10.51 -28.81 -0.68
N ILE A 347 10.60 -27.61 -0.09
CA ILE A 347 9.53 -26.60 -0.11
C ILE A 347 10.05 -25.30 -0.72
N SER A 348 9.55 -24.93 -1.91
CA SER A 348 9.91 -23.68 -2.57
C SER A 348 9.33 -22.48 -1.82
N LEU A 349 10.17 -21.50 -1.52
CA LEU A 349 9.77 -20.22 -0.90
C LEU A 349 9.72 -19.09 -1.93
N VAL A 350 10.73 -19.02 -2.82
CA VAL A 350 10.85 -17.97 -3.83
C VAL A 350 11.18 -18.58 -5.17
N GLN A 351 10.41 -18.23 -6.21
CA GLN A 351 10.71 -18.60 -7.59
C GLN A 351 10.94 -17.35 -8.43
N VAL A 352 11.94 -17.40 -9.30
CA VAL A 352 12.36 -16.30 -10.16
C VAL A 352 12.43 -16.78 -11.61
N GLY A 353 11.75 -16.07 -12.51
CA GLY A 353 11.74 -16.34 -13.94
C GLY A 353 12.91 -15.68 -14.68
N GLY A 354 13.44 -14.57 -14.17
CA GLY A 354 14.65 -13.91 -14.66
C GLY A 354 15.91 -14.31 -13.89
N ASP A 355 16.90 -13.43 -13.87
CA ASP A 355 18.17 -13.65 -13.17
C ASP A 355 18.08 -13.30 -11.68
N ALA A 356 18.80 -14.02 -10.83
CA ALA A 356 18.97 -13.72 -9.40
C ALA A 356 20.38 -14.16 -8.97
N ALA A 357 21.01 -13.52 -7.98
CA ALA A 357 22.25 -14.04 -7.36
C ALA A 357 21.97 -15.11 -6.29
N ASP A 358 22.94 -15.97 -5.95
CA ASP A 358 22.73 -17.06 -4.96
C ASP A 358 22.42 -16.53 -3.55
N ASN A 359 22.97 -15.36 -3.23
CA ASN A 359 22.75 -14.64 -1.98
C ASN A 359 21.59 -13.64 -2.05
N ALA A 360 20.82 -13.61 -3.15
CA ALA A 360 19.71 -12.67 -3.29
C ALA A 360 18.66 -12.84 -2.17
N PHE A 361 18.47 -14.08 -1.72
CA PHE A 361 17.67 -14.42 -0.55
C PHE A 361 18.48 -15.28 0.41
N LYS A 362 18.43 -14.95 1.71
CA LYS A 362 19.10 -15.69 2.78
C LYS A 362 18.19 -15.85 3.98
N LEU A 363 18.31 -16.96 4.71
CA LEU A 363 17.58 -17.12 5.97
C LEU A 363 18.12 -16.15 7.04
N ASP A 364 17.27 -15.78 8.00
CA ASP A 364 17.66 -14.99 9.17
C ASP A 364 18.53 -15.78 10.17
N ARG A 365 18.68 -17.09 9.95
CA ARG A 365 19.43 -18.06 10.77
C ARG A 365 20.06 -19.11 9.86
N GLU A 366 21.04 -19.86 10.35
CA GLU A 366 21.72 -20.90 9.55
C GLU A 366 20.79 -22.05 9.12
N TYR A 367 19.81 -22.39 9.95
CA TYR A 367 18.80 -23.41 9.68
C TYR A 367 17.49 -23.09 10.41
N ILE A 368 16.40 -23.67 9.93
CA ILE A 368 15.07 -23.63 10.53
C ILE A 368 14.75 -25.02 11.11
N SER A 369 14.13 -25.06 12.28
CA SER A 369 13.58 -26.28 12.89
C SER A 369 12.28 -25.95 13.61
N THR A 370 11.40 -26.94 13.82
CA THR A 370 10.13 -26.73 14.57
C THR A 370 10.31 -26.79 16.10
N GLY A 371 11.55 -26.70 16.61
CA GLY A 371 11.88 -26.75 18.04
C GLY A 371 12.44 -28.10 18.50
N THR A 372 12.49 -28.34 19.82
CA THR A 372 13.29 -29.38 20.50
C THR A 372 12.90 -30.84 20.21
N LYS A 373 11.91 -31.10 19.34
CA LYS A 373 11.44 -32.45 18.99
C LYS A 373 11.65 -32.83 17.52
N SER A 374 12.09 -31.90 16.67
CA SER A 374 12.36 -32.20 15.27
C SER A 374 13.82 -32.64 15.10
N PRO A 375 14.11 -33.82 14.51
CA PRO A 375 15.48 -34.21 14.18
C PRO A 375 16.00 -33.49 12.92
N TYR A 376 15.16 -32.68 12.25
CA TYR A 376 15.45 -32.12 10.95
C TYR A 376 15.87 -30.65 11.04
N GLN A 377 16.98 -30.33 10.39
CA GLN A 377 17.41 -28.96 10.13
C GLN A 377 17.11 -28.61 8.67
N TYR A 378 16.21 -27.66 8.45
CA TYR A 378 15.91 -27.15 7.12
C TYR A 378 16.84 -25.98 6.79
N ARG A 379 17.46 -26.02 5.61
CA ARG A 379 18.32 -24.96 5.09
C ARG A 379 17.83 -24.52 3.72
N LEU A 380 18.22 -23.30 3.33
CA LEU A 380 17.88 -22.73 2.04
C LEU A 380 18.93 -23.13 1.00
N PHE A 381 18.47 -23.72 -0.09
CA PHE A 381 19.28 -24.09 -1.25
C PHE A 381 18.75 -23.38 -2.49
N THR A 382 19.65 -23.08 -3.42
CA THR A 382 19.35 -22.38 -4.67
C THR A 382 19.55 -23.34 -5.85
N TYR A 383 18.52 -23.52 -6.66
CA TYR A 383 18.56 -24.30 -7.90
C TYR A 383 18.46 -23.38 -9.11
N ARG A 384 19.19 -23.68 -10.20
CA ARG A 384 19.27 -22.81 -11.39
C ARG A 384 19.18 -23.55 -12.71
N GLY A 385 18.61 -22.88 -13.71
CA GLY A 385 18.57 -23.37 -15.10
C GLY A 385 18.02 -24.80 -15.16
N ASP A 386 18.78 -25.70 -15.78
CA ASP A 386 18.41 -27.11 -15.96
C ASP A 386 18.28 -27.89 -14.64
N GLN A 387 18.80 -27.36 -13.54
CA GLN A 387 18.60 -27.97 -12.23
C GLN A 387 17.20 -27.71 -11.69
N VAL A 388 16.45 -26.70 -12.15
CA VAL A 388 15.14 -26.37 -11.57
C VAL A 388 14.07 -27.36 -12.00
N ASP A 389 13.27 -27.84 -11.05
CA ASP A 389 12.11 -28.69 -11.33
C ASP A 389 10.94 -27.86 -11.89
N GLN A 390 10.76 -27.89 -13.21
CA GLN A 390 9.66 -27.21 -13.88
C GLN A 390 8.28 -27.84 -13.59
N GLN A 391 8.21 -29.08 -13.08
CA GLN A 391 6.93 -29.67 -12.66
C GLN A 391 6.36 -28.93 -11.45
N SER A 392 7.25 -28.40 -10.61
CA SER A 392 6.95 -27.56 -9.44
C SER A 392 6.91 -26.05 -9.74
N ASN A 393 6.64 -25.64 -10.99
CA ASN A 393 6.56 -24.23 -11.39
C ASN A 393 5.27 -23.54 -10.90
N PHE A 394 5.41 -22.54 -10.02
CA PHE A 394 4.32 -21.68 -9.55
C PHE A 394 4.19 -20.35 -10.31
N LEU A 395 5.12 -19.99 -11.21
CA LEU A 395 5.09 -18.79 -12.07
C LEU A 395 4.07 -18.88 -13.23
N GLY A 396 3.36 -20.01 -13.36
CA GLY A 396 2.41 -20.24 -14.46
C GLY A 396 3.12 -20.53 -15.77
N ASP A 397 2.85 -19.74 -16.80
CA ASP A 397 3.36 -19.98 -18.16
C ASP A 397 4.84 -19.60 -18.34
N LYS A 398 5.41 -18.80 -17.42
CA LYS A 398 6.83 -18.47 -17.44
C LYS A 398 7.64 -19.61 -16.81
N PRO A 399 8.76 -20.05 -17.43
CA PRO A 399 9.65 -21.03 -16.81
C PRO A 399 10.34 -20.43 -15.59
N VAL A 400 10.66 -21.27 -14.61
CA VAL A 400 11.44 -20.88 -13.44
C VAL A 400 12.93 -20.99 -13.77
N ASN A 401 13.67 -19.90 -13.63
CA ASN A 401 15.12 -19.89 -13.83
C ASN A 401 15.89 -20.11 -12.52
N VAL A 402 15.36 -19.62 -11.40
CA VAL A 402 15.95 -19.79 -10.05
C VAL A 402 14.88 -20.18 -9.03
N ASP A 403 15.12 -21.22 -8.24
CA ASP A 403 14.24 -21.66 -7.14
C ASP A 403 15.02 -21.65 -5.81
N PHE A 404 14.55 -20.87 -4.84
CA PHE A 404 15.07 -20.83 -3.47
C PHE A 404 14.20 -21.71 -2.58
N ARG A 405 14.79 -22.81 -2.10
CA ARG A 405 14.04 -23.93 -1.54
C ARG A 405 14.54 -24.33 -0.16
N LEU A 406 13.60 -24.59 0.75
CA LEU A 406 13.89 -25.26 2.02
C LEU A 406 14.00 -26.77 1.83
N GLN A 407 15.13 -27.34 2.25
CA GLN A 407 15.33 -28.79 2.31
C GLN A 407 16.05 -29.16 3.61
N THR A 408 15.84 -30.39 4.07
CA THR A 408 16.70 -30.95 5.13
C THR A 408 18.15 -30.99 4.64
N ALA A 409 19.09 -30.81 5.55
CA ALA A 409 20.52 -30.81 5.23
C ALA A 409 21.32 -31.70 6.17
N TYR A 410 22.46 -32.21 5.70
CA TYR A 410 23.45 -32.93 6.49
C TYR A 410 24.88 -32.49 6.10
N LEU A 411 25.87 -32.96 6.85
CA LEU A 411 27.28 -32.75 6.55
C LEU A 411 27.80 -33.91 5.71
N ASP A 412 28.32 -33.61 4.52
CA ASP A 412 29.00 -34.62 3.70
C ASP A 412 30.31 -35.08 4.37
N SER A 413 30.97 -36.08 3.77
CA SER A 413 32.25 -36.62 4.27
C SER A 413 33.40 -35.61 4.30
N SER A 414 33.24 -34.46 3.64
CA SER A 414 34.19 -33.34 3.63
C SER A 414 33.77 -32.21 4.58
N GLY A 415 32.66 -32.36 5.31
CA GLY A 415 32.11 -31.37 6.23
C GLY A 415 31.30 -30.27 5.55
N ASN A 416 30.96 -30.39 4.26
CA ASN A 416 30.11 -29.42 3.58
C ASN A 416 28.65 -29.68 3.89
N VAL A 417 27.87 -28.62 4.01
CA VAL A 417 26.43 -28.69 4.16
C VAL A 417 25.79 -28.95 2.79
N VAL A 418 25.13 -30.09 2.65
CA VAL A 418 24.45 -30.50 1.41
C VAL A 418 22.99 -30.86 1.69
N PRO A 419 22.07 -30.67 0.71
CA PRO A 419 20.67 -31.04 0.89
C PRO A 419 20.53 -32.55 1.08
N GLY A 420 19.50 -33.04 1.76
CA GLY A 420 19.23 -34.48 1.94
C GLY A 420 19.23 -34.95 3.40
N VAL A 421 19.62 -36.21 3.62
CA VAL A 421 19.75 -36.86 4.94
C VAL A 421 21.07 -37.59 5.08
N ASP A 422 21.55 -37.69 6.32
CA ASP A 422 22.73 -38.48 6.64
C ASP A 422 22.55 -39.93 6.16
N PRO A 423 23.45 -40.47 5.31
CA PRO A 423 23.37 -41.85 4.84
C PRO A 423 23.37 -42.89 5.98
N ASP A 424 23.90 -42.56 7.16
CA ASP A 424 23.89 -43.45 8.32
C ASP A 424 22.55 -43.43 9.09
N TYR A 425 21.65 -42.48 8.79
CA TYR A 425 20.34 -42.38 9.45
C TYR A 425 19.47 -43.62 9.20
N ASN A 426 19.52 -44.21 8.00
CA ASN A 426 18.76 -45.43 7.67
C ASN A 426 19.37 -46.72 8.26
N ASN A 427 20.64 -46.71 8.68
CA ASN A 427 21.26 -47.89 9.32
C ASN A 427 20.86 -48.03 10.79
N SER A 428 20.51 -46.93 11.47
CA SER A 428 20.16 -46.95 12.90
C SER A 428 18.77 -47.49 13.23
N ASN A 429 17.84 -47.55 12.26
CA ASN A 429 16.49 -48.11 12.45
C ASN A 429 16.39 -49.61 12.13
N ASN A 430 17.47 -50.26 11.69
CA ASN A 430 17.51 -51.70 11.38
C ASN A 430 18.16 -52.57 12.48
N GLU A 431 18.62 -51.99 13.59
CA GLU A 431 19.26 -52.74 14.69
C GLU A 431 18.31 -53.14 15.85
N ASN A 432 16.99 -53.06 15.69
CA ASN A 432 16.03 -53.51 16.70
C ASN A 432 15.09 -54.64 16.24
N GLY A 433 15.63 -55.65 15.54
CA GLY A 433 14.80 -56.75 15.05
C GLY A 433 15.53 -58.01 14.62
N ASN A 434 16.32 -58.63 15.51
CA ASN A 434 16.37 -60.09 15.71
C ASN A 434 17.56 -60.48 16.60
N GLY A 435 17.35 -60.44 17.91
CA GLY A 435 18.07 -61.27 18.87
C GLY A 435 17.11 -62.27 19.49
N THR A 436 16.83 -63.39 18.82
CA THR A 436 16.26 -64.57 19.51
C THR A 436 17.36 -65.58 19.70
N GLY A 437 17.75 -65.75 20.96
CA GLY A 437 18.61 -66.84 21.39
C GLY A 437 17.96 -68.21 21.18
N ASN A 438 18.82 -69.19 20.97
CA ASN A 438 18.80 -70.51 21.58
C ASN A 438 20.22 -71.03 21.63
#